data_AF-A0A523MWV6-F1
#
_entry.id   AF-A0A523MWV6-F1
#
_cell.length_a   1.000
_cell.length_b   1.000
_cell.length_c   1.000
_cell.angle_alpha   90.00
_cell.angle_beta   90.00
_cell.angle_gamma   90.00
#
_symmetry.space_group_name_H-M   'P 1'
#
loop_
_entity.id
_entity.type
_entity.pdbx_description
1 polymer ?
#
loop_
_entity_poly.entity_id
_entity_poly.type
_entity_poly.pdbx_seq_one_letter_code
_entity_poly.pdbx_strand_id
1 'polypeptide(L)'
;MNNSYYLTAFIQERGQRRPFSLKIEGPFETPDSRDYYCRIESPELLGKEFNVYGEDTQQTKELALKFVQICLQDKKIYDADGNSVDLAPWKGE
;
A
#
# COMPACT_ATOMS: atom_id res chain seq x y z
N MET A 1 -10.17 -6.09 14.74
CA MET A 1 -9.78 -6.84 13.53
C MET A 1 -8.62 -6.12 12.88
N ASN A 2 -7.58 -6.83 12.49
CA ASN A 2 -6.37 -6.22 11.92
C ASN A 2 -6.71 -5.65 10.53
N ASN A 3 -7.06 -4.36 10.49
CA ASN A 3 -7.22 -3.60 9.26
C ASN A 3 -5.84 -3.24 8.73
N SER A 4 -5.09 -4.24 8.24
CA SER A 4 -3.77 -3.97 7.67
C SER A 4 -3.48 -4.88 6.49
N TYR A 5 -3.05 -4.28 5.39
CA TYR A 5 -2.60 -4.95 4.18
C TYR A 5 -1.08 -5.08 4.23
N TYR A 6 -0.57 -6.29 4.07
CA TYR A 6 0.86 -6.58 4.09
C TYR A 6 1.25 -7.36 2.83
N LEU A 7 2.34 -6.96 2.21
CA LEU A 7 2.92 -7.64 1.06
C LEU A 7 4.45 -7.61 1.16
N THR A 8 5.05 -8.78 1.21
CA THR A 8 6.49 -8.97 1.03
C THR A 8 6.70 -9.63 -0.32
N ALA A 9 7.48 -8.99 -1.18
CA ALA A 9 7.66 -9.39 -2.57
C ALA A 9 9.01 -8.90 -3.10
N PHE A 10 9.17 -8.94 -4.42
CA PHE A 10 10.28 -8.34 -5.15
C PHE A 10 9.74 -7.30 -6.11
N ILE A 11 10.38 -6.13 -6.15
CA ILE A 11 10.06 -5.10 -7.14
C ILE A 11 11.12 -5.14 -8.24
N GLN A 12 10.65 -5.09 -9.50
CA GLN A 12 11.50 -5.05 -10.68
C GLN A 12 11.45 -3.66 -11.31
N GLU A 13 12.63 -3.05 -11.42
CA GLU A 13 12.85 -1.76 -12.08
C GLU A 13 14.10 -1.87 -12.95
N ARG A 14 14.02 -1.44 -14.22
CA ARG A 14 15.14 -1.47 -15.18
C ARG A 14 15.86 -2.82 -15.27
N GLY A 15 15.09 -3.91 -15.18
CA GLY A 15 15.60 -5.29 -15.27
C GLY A 15 16.26 -5.82 -14.01
N GLN A 16 16.37 -5.03 -12.93
CA GLN A 16 16.89 -5.49 -11.65
C GLN A 16 15.74 -5.78 -10.68
N ARG A 17 15.82 -6.91 -9.97
CA ARG A 17 14.90 -7.28 -8.89
C ARG A 17 15.53 -6.96 -7.55
N ARG A 18 14.78 -6.32 -6.68
CA ARG A 18 15.18 -6.03 -5.29
C ARG A 18 14.05 -6.38 -4.32
N PRO A 19 14.35 -6.68 -3.05
CA PRO A 19 13.33 -6.88 -2.04
C PRO A 19 12.37 -5.69 -2.00
N PHE A 20 11.10 -5.98 -1.74
CA PHE A 20 10.02 -5.02 -1.65
C PHE A 20 9.13 -5.35 -0.46
N SER A 21 8.86 -4.35 0.36
CA SER A 21 7.91 -4.46 1.45
C SER A 21 6.87 -3.37 1.32
N LEU A 22 5.61 -3.75 1.52
CA LEU A 22 4.49 -2.84 1.58
C LEU A 22 3.62 -3.20 2.77
N LYS A 23 3.36 -2.20 3.59
CA LYS A 23 2.45 -2.26 4.71
C LYS A 23 1.51 -1.06 4.63
N ILE A 24 0.22 -1.32 4.65
CA ILE A 24 -0.82 -0.31 4.74
C ILE A 24 -1.62 -0.62 6.00
N GLU A 25 -1.62 0.29 6.97
CA GLU A 25 -2.36 0.16 8.22
C GLU A 25 -3.53 1.14 8.25
N GLY A 26 -4.59 0.77 8.98
CA GLY A 26 -5.80 1.57 9.13
C GLY A 26 -6.93 1.06 8.23
N PRO A 27 -8.00 1.83 8.03
CA PRO A 27 -8.12 3.25 8.34
C PRO A 27 -8.22 3.51 9.85
N PHE A 28 -7.60 4.60 10.29
CA PHE A 28 -7.67 5.14 11.64
C PHE A 28 -8.53 6.40 11.65
N GLU A 29 -9.32 6.61 12.69
CA GLU A 29 -10.05 7.86 12.87
C GLU A 29 -9.10 8.98 13.30
N THR A 30 -9.30 10.15 12.70
CA THR A 30 -8.66 11.38 13.15
C THR A 30 -9.39 11.91 14.40
N PRO A 31 -8.68 12.36 15.44
CA PRO A 31 -9.33 12.80 16.69
C PRO A 31 -10.32 13.96 16.52
N ASP A 32 -10.12 14.81 15.51
CA ASP A 32 -10.76 16.12 15.43
C ASP A 32 -11.61 16.38 14.19
N SER A 33 -11.55 15.54 13.14
CA SER A 33 -12.20 15.86 11.85
C SER A 33 -13.23 14.84 11.34
N ARG A 34 -13.53 13.77 12.09
CA ARG A 34 -14.33 12.63 11.60
C ARG A 34 -13.79 12.01 10.29
N ASP A 35 -12.58 12.39 9.89
CA ASP A 35 -11.90 11.82 8.73
C ASP A 35 -11.16 10.56 9.14
N TYR A 36 -10.77 9.80 8.13
CA TYR A 36 -10.01 8.58 8.26
C TYR A 36 -8.65 8.74 7.59
N TYR A 37 -7.64 8.00 8.08
CA TYR A 37 -6.37 7.89 7.38
C TYR A 37 -5.80 6.48 7.39
N CYS A 38 -5.11 6.12 6.30
CA CYS A 38 -4.26 4.94 6.23
C CYS A 38 -2.80 5.36 6.28
N ARG A 39 -1.99 4.63 7.06
CA ARG A 39 -0.54 4.78 7.08
C ARG A 39 0.07 3.79 6.10
N ILE A 40 0.94 4.26 5.22
CA ILE A 40 1.63 3.47 4.21
C ILE A 40 3.12 3.48 4.53
N GLU A 41 3.68 2.29 4.67
CA GLU A 41 5.10 2.05 4.85
C GLU A 41 5.61 1.20 3.68
N SER A 42 6.49 1.79 2.88
CA SER A 42 7.25 1.10 1.83
C SER A 42 8.55 1.87 1.57
N PRO A 43 9.64 1.58 2.31
CA PRO A 43 10.90 2.31 2.19
C PRO A 43 11.44 2.38 0.76
N GLU A 44 11.21 1.33 -0.04
CA GLU A 44 11.71 1.19 -1.40
C GLU A 44 10.94 2.05 -2.42
N LEU A 45 9.71 2.46 -2.09
CA LEU A 45 8.88 3.35 -2.92
C LEU A 45 8.83 4.78 -2.40
N LEU A 46 8.71 4.97 -1.08
CA LEU A 46 8.38 6.25 -0.47
C LEU A 46 9.54 6.86 0.32
N GLY A 47 10.56 6.06 0.67
CA GLY A 47 11.69 6.47 1.51
C GLY A 47 11.34 6.77 2.98
N LYS A 48 10.07 7.08 3.28
CA LYS A 48 9.50 7.31 4.60
C LYS A 48 8.03 6.90 4.63
N GLU A 49 7.45 6.88 5.82
CA GLU A 49 6.03 6.65 6.03
C GLU A 49 5.19 7.77 5.39
N PHE A 50 4.01 7.43 4.87
CA PHE A 50 3.07 8.38 4.27
C PHE A 50 1.65 8.11 4.75
N ASN A 51 0.90 9.17 5.08
CA ASN A 51 -0.51 9.06 5.46
C ASN A 51 -1.41 9.50 4.30
N VAL A 52 -2.37 8.66 3.94
CA VAL A 52 -3.42 8.99 2.98
C VAL A 52 -4.73 9.17 3.73
N TYR A 53 -5.40 10.31 3.51
CA TYR A 53 -6.62 10.70 4.20
C TYR A 53 -7.84 10.53 3.29
N GLY A 54 -8.99 10.24 3.88
CA GLY A 54 -10.29 10.17 3.21
C GLY A 54 -11.45 10.43 4.16
N GLU A 55 -12.63 10.63 3.59
CA GLU A 55 -13.85 11.02 4.32
C GLU A 55 -14.51 9.83 5.03
N ASP A 56 -14.30 8.62 4.51
CA ASP A 56 -14.80 7.37 5.09
C ASP A 56 -13.77 6.24 5.02
N THR A 57 -14.05 5.16 5.75
CA THR A 57 -13.14 4.01 5.87
C THR A 57 -12.87 3.33 4.53
N GLN A 58 -13.88 3.16 3.68
CA GLN A 58 -13.76 2.44 2.41
C GLN A 58 -12.99 3.28 1.39
N GLN A 59 -13.38 4.55 1.26
CA GLN A 59 -12.70 5.51 0.39
C GLN A 59 -11.22 5.64 0.78
N THR A 60 -10.90 5.71 2.07
CA THR A 60 -9.52 5.82 2.55
C THR A 60 -8.67 4.62 2.16
N LYS A 61 -9.21 3.39 2.28
CA LYS A 61 -8.51 2.16 1.83
C LYS A 61 -8.25 2.18 0.34
N GLU A 62 -9.24 2.58 -0.47
CA GLU A 62 -9.12 2.67 -1.92
C GLU A 62 -8.08 3.72 -2.34
N LEU A 63 -8.10 4.89 -1.71
CA LEU A 63 -7.12 5.95 -1.93
C LEU A 63 -5.71 5.50 -1.57
N ALA A 64 -5.54 4.77 -0.46
CA ALA A 64 -4.24 4.26 -0.04
C ALA A 64 -3.66 3.27 -1.06
N LEU A 65 -4.47 2.30 -1.52
CA LEU A 65 -4.03 1.37 -2.56
C LEU A 65 -3.71 2.08 -3.88
N LYS A 66 -4.58 3.01 -4.30
CA LYS A 66 -4.38 3.78 -5.53
C LYS A 66 -3.11 4.62 -5.47
N PHE A 67 -2.80 5.21 -4.31
CA PHE A 67 -1.55 5.93 -4.10
C PHE A 67 -0.33 5.03 -4.33
N VAL A 68 -0.32 3.83 -3.75
CA VAL A 68 0.78 2.88 -3.97
C VAL A 68 0.89 2.46 -5.44
N GLN A 69 -0.24 2.19 -6.11
CA GLN A 69 -0.27 1.87 -7.54
C GLN A 69 0.33 2.99 -8.39
N ILE A 70 0.06 4.25 -8.07
CA ILE A 70 0.66 5.40 -8.75
C ILE A 70 2.17 5.46 -8.48
N CYS A 71 2.63 5.20 -7.25
CA CYS A 71 4.05 5.18 -6.90
C CYS A 71 4.84 4.05 -7.58
N LEU A 72 4.19 2.92 -7.85
CA LEU A 72 4.79 1.83 -8.62
C LEU A 72 5.13 2.27 -10.05
N GLN A 73 4.29 3.10 -10.69
CA GLN A 73 4.48 3.51 -12.08
C GLN A 73 4.64 2.28 -13.00
N ASP A 74 5.76 2.17 -13.71
CA ASP A 74 6.09 1.05 -14.61
C ASP A 74 6.77 -0.14 -13.90
N LYS A 75 6.93 -0.08 -12.57
CA LYS A 75 7.58 -1.14 -11.79
C LYS A 75 6.64 -2.33 -11.65
N LYS A 76 7.20 -3.55 -11.74
CA LYS A 76 6.45 -4.80 -11.59
C LYS A 76 6.75 -5.45 -10.25
N ILE A 77 5.75 -6.04 -9.62
CA ILE A 77 5.91 -6.80 -8.37
C ILE A 77 5.90 -8.29 -8.70
N TYR A 78 6.77 -9.05 -8.04
CA TYR A 78 6.88 -10.50 -8.16
C TYR A 78 6.88 -11.15 -6.79
N ASP A 79 6.20 -12.29 -6.63
CA ASP A 79 6.27 -13.10 -5.41
C ASP A 79 7.62 -13.85 -5.29
N ALA A 80 7.76 -14.66 -4.24
CA ALA A 80 8.95 -15.47 -4.00
C ALA A 80 9.20 -16.55 -5.07
N ASP A 81 8.13 -17.00 -5.74
CA ASP A 81 8.19 -18.00 -6.81
C ASP A 81 8.45 -17.36 -8.19
N GLY A 82 8.48 -16.03 -8.26
CA GLY A 82 8.72 -15.26 -9.47
C GLY A 82 7.49 -15.01 -10.33
N ASN A 83 6.28 -15.26 -9.80
CA ASN A 83 5.02 -14.91 -10.46
C ASN A 83 4.73 -13.42 -10.28
N SER A 84 4.13 -12.80 -11.30
CA SER A 84 3.70 -11.40 -11.22
C SER A 84 2.58 -11.25 -10.19
N VAL A 85 2.69 -10.26 -9.32
CA VAL A 85 1.68 -9.92 -8.31
C VAL A 85 1.10 -8.56 -8.64
N ASP A 86 -0.21 -8.49 -8.73
CA ASP A 86 -0.94 -7.22 -8.75
C ASP A 86 -1.36 -6.84 -7.34
N LEU A 87 -1.36 -5.53 -7.04
CA LEU A 87 -1.97 -5.04 -5.81
C LEU A 87 -3.49 -5.22 -5.89
N ALA A 88 -3.96 -6.33 -5.33
CA ALA A 88 -5.37 -6.65 -5.28
C ALA A 88 -6.15 -5.60 -4.44
N PRO A 89 -7.43 -5.36 -4.76
CA PRO A 89 -8.30 -4.54 -3.93
C PRO A 89 -8.30 -5.05 -2.49
N TRP A 90 -8.28 -4.12 -1.53
CA TRP A 90 -8.28 -4.44 -0.10
C TRP A 90 -9.64 -5.02 0.28
N LYS A 91 -9.79 -6.33 0.14
CA LYS A 91 -10.96 -7.06 0.62
C LYS A 91 -10.80 -7.27 2.12
N GLY A 92 -11.32 -6.34 2.90
CA GLY A 92 -11.49 -6.51 4.34
C GLY A 92 -12.98 -6.48 4.65
N GLU A 93 -13.53 -7.65 4.98
CA GLU A 93 -14.79 -7.78 5.73
C GLU A 93 -14.56 -7.41 7.21
#